data_AF-A0A7L3Y339-F1
#
_entry.id   AF-A0A7L3Y339-F1
#
_cell.length_a   1.000
_cell.length_b   1.000
_cell.length_c   1.000
_cell.angle_alpha   90.00
_cell.angle_beta   90.00
_cell.angle_gamma   90.00
#
_symmetry.space_group_name_H-M   'P 1'
#
loop_
_entity.id
_entity.type
_entity.pdbx_description
1 polymer ?
#
loop_
_entity_poly.entity_id
_entity_poly.type
_entity_poly.pdbx_seq_one_letter_code
_entity_poly.pdbx_strand_id
1 'polypeptide(L)'
;QVQADVGVDTKHQTLQGVAFPIAKEAIQALEKLKNKKLNYQIDMKNETIILANTLHTELKDLPNRIPKDAARYHFFLYKHAHEGDYLESIVFIYSMPGYTCSIRERMLYSSCKSPLLEIVERQLWMQIIRKIEIDNGDELTADFLYEEVHPKQHAHKQSFAKPKGPAGKRGIRRLIRGPAETETPSD
;
A
#
# COMPACT_ATOMS: atom_id res chain seq x y z
N GLN A 1 15.37 -29.15 -26.74
CA GLN A 1 15.53 -28.27 -25.57
C GLN A 1 14.47 -27.19 -25.70
N VAL A 2 13.38 -27.29 -24.95
CA VAL A 2 12.20 -26.41 -25.11
C VAL A 2 12.41 -25.20 -24.19
N GLN A 3 12.75 -24.05 -24.78
CA GLN A 3 12.77 -22.77 -24.08
C GLN A 3 11.31 -22.34 -23.84
N ALA A 4 10.87 -22.43 -22.59
CA ALA A 4 9.66 -21.76 -22.16
C ALA A 4 9.99 -20.28 -21.97
N ASP A 5 9.55 -19.43 -22.91
CA ASP A 5 9.52 -17.99 -22.71
C ASP A 5 8.56 -17.68 -21.55
N VAL A 6 9.13 -17.33 -20.41
CA VAL A 6 8.38 -16.83 -19.26
C VAL A 6 7.99 -15.39 -19.58
N GLY A 7 6.81 -15.21 -20.17
CA GLY A 7 6.18 -13.91 -20.29
C GLY A 7 5.97 -13.33 -18.90
N VAL A 8 6.81 -12.37 -18.51
CA VAL A 8 6.60 -11.54 -17.32
C VAL A 8 5.48 -10.58 -17.67
N ASP A 9 4.26 -11.07 -17.47
CA ASP A 9 3.01 -10.32 -17.63
C ASP A 9 2.98 -9.20 -16.59
N THR A 10 3.69 -8.12 -16.88
CA THR A 10 3.53 -6.85 -16.18
C THR A 10 2.17 -6.34 -16.65
N LYS A 11 1.12 -6.78 -15.95
CA LYS A 11 -0.28 -6.41 -16.23
C LYS A 11 -0.32 -4.95 -16.64
N HIS A 12 -0.81 -4.66 -17.85
CA HIS A 12 -0.92 -3.29 -18.36
C HIS A 12 -1.43 -2.36 -17.26
N GLN A 13 -0.56 -1.49 -16.75
CA GLN A 13 -0.91 -0.51 -15.73
C GLN A 13 -1.68 0.60 -16.45
N THR A 14 -3.00 0.49 -16.48
CA THR A 14 -3.88 1.32 -17.32
C THR A 14 -4.07 2.75 -16.82
N LEU A 15 -3.61 3.08 -15.61
CA LEU A 15 -3.73 4.42 -15.03
C LEU A 15 -2.33 5.00 -14.78
N GLN A 16 -1.80 5.72 -15.76
CA GLN A 16 -0.64 6.59 -15.53
C GLN A 16 -1.01 7.63 -14.46
N GLY A 17 -0.20 7.71 -13.41
CA GLY A 17 -0.40 8.69 -12.35
C GLY A 17 -0.24 10.12 -12.85
N VAL A 18 -0.89 11.06 -12.17
CA VAL A 18 -0.80 12.50 -12.51
C VAL A 18 0.40 13.08 -11.77
N ALA A 19 1.46 13.43 -12.51
CA ALA A 19 2.67 13.98 -11.95
C ALA A 19 2.52 15.50 -11.72
N PHE A 20 2.38 15.90 -10.47
CA PHE A 20 2.39 17.30 -10.08
C PHE A 20 3.77 17.77 -9.64
N PRO A 21 4.11 19.05 -9.89
CA PRO A 21 5.36 19.62 -9.41
C PRO A 21 5.38 19.62 -7.88
N ILE A 22 6.50 19.23 -7.29
CA ILE A 22 6.73 19.32 -5.86
C ILE A 22 7.38 20.67 -5.56
N ALA A 23 6.78 21.45 -4.66
CA ALA A 23 7.35 22.70 -4.20
C ALA A 23 8.72 22.46 -3.55
N LYS A 24 9.65 23.40 -3.74
CA LYS A 24 11.02 23.29 -3.19
C LYS A 24 11.03 23.06 -1.68
N GLU A 25 10.10 23.70 -0.96
CA GLU A 25 9.94 23.55 0.49
C GLU A 25 9.56 22.11 0.89
N ALA A 26 8.69 21.45 0.11
CA ALA A 26 8.31 20.06 0.35
C ALA A 26 9.47 19.10 0.07
N ILE A 27 10.28 19.36 -0.97
CA ILE A 27 11.50 18.57 -1.23
C ILE A 27 12.49 18.72 -0.07
N GLN A 28 12.76 19.95 0.37
CA GLN A 28 13.66 20.21 1.51
C GLN A 28 13.16 19.56 2.81
N ALA A 29 11.85 19.55 3.02
CA ALA A 29 11.23 18.83 4.14
C ALA A 29 11.51 17.32 4.04
N LEU A 30 11.25 16.70 2.89
CA LEU A 30 11.51 15.27 2.68
C LEU A 30 13.00 14.92 2.83
N GLU A 31 13.92 15.78 2.39
CA GLU A 31 15.37 15.61 2.65
C GLU A 31 15.70 15.65 4.14
N LYS A 32 15.06 16.52 4.91
CA LYS A 32 15.20 16.55 6.37
C LYS A 32 14.56 15.32 7.04
N LEU A 33 13.51 14.73 6.45
CA LEU A 33 12.93 13.46 6.92
C LEU A 33 13.91 12.31 6.74
N LYS A 34 14.60 12.27 5.59
CA LYS A 34 15.68 11.31 5.33
C LYS A 34 16.78 11.40 6.38
N ASN A 35 17.08 12.62 6.84
CA ASN A 35 18.01 12.86 7.94
C ASN A 35 17.38 12.63 9.33
N LYS A 36 16.19 12.02 9.40
CA LYS A 36 15.48 11.58 10.61
C LYS A 36 15.06 12.69 11.58
N LYS A 37 14.85 13.92 11.09
CA LYS A 37 14.63 15.08 11.96
C LYS A 37 13.16 15.39 12.27
N LEU A 38 12.24 15.21 11.32
CA LEU A 38 10.84 15.68 11.45
C LEU A 38 9.88 14.83 10.62
N ASN A 39 8.60 14.88 10.97
CA ASN A 39 7.48 14.28 10.24
C ASN A 39 6.77 15.35 9.42
N TYR A 40 6.19 14.96 8.27
CA TYR A 40 5.65 15.93 7.32
C TYR A 40 4.28 15.60 6.80
N GLN A 41 3.49 16.65 6.62
CA GLN A 41 2.21 16.62 5.94
C GLN A 41 2.31 17.36 4.63
N ILE A 42 1.76 16.79 3.59
CA ILE A 42 1.77 17.34 2.25
C ILE A 42 0.33 17.58 1.81
N ASP A 43 0.10 18.78 1.27
CA ASP A 43 -1.18 19.24 0.73
C ASP A 43 -1.01 19.53 -0.77
N MET A 44 -2.11 19.55 -1.49
CA MET A 44 -2.13 19.76 -2.92
C MET A 44 -3.00 20.97 -3.22
N LYS A 45 -2.35 22.10 -3.51
CA LYS A 45 -3.02 23.35 -3.90
C LYS A 45 -2.55 23.75 -5.29
N ASN A 46 -3.47 24.22 -6.12
CA ASN A 46 -3.18 24.67 -7.48
C ASN A 46 -2.38 23.66 -8.31
N GLU A 47 -2.72 22.36 -8.19
CA GLU A 47 -2.04 21.28 -8.93
C GLU A 47 -0.53 21.20 -8.66
N THR A 48 -0.12 21.66 -7.47
CA THR A 48 1.24 21.56 -6.95
C THR A 48 1.24 20.94 -5.56
N ILE A 49 2.25 20.11 -5.31
CA ILE A 49 2.45 19.40 -4.05
C ILE A 49 3.23 20.33 -3.11
N ILE A 50 2.58 20.80 -2.06
CA ILE A 50 3.11 21.78 -1.11
C ILE A 50 3.27 21.18 0.29
N LEU A 51 4.14 21.79 1.08
CA LEU A 51 4.34 21.43 2.47
C LEU A 51 3.21 22.01 3.32
N ALA A 52 2.48 21.17 4.05
CA ALA A 52 1.41 21.60 4.93
C ALA A 52 1.88 21.77 6.37
N ASN A 53 2.64 20.80 6.89
CA ASN A 53 3.06 20.77 8.29
C ASN A 53 4.38 20.04 8.47
N THR A 54 5.17 20.45 9.45
CA THR A 54 6.50 19.93 9.81
C THR A 54 6.64 19.59 11.30
N LEU A 55 5.54 19.65 12.05
CA LEU A 55 5.56 19.47 13.50
C LEU A 55 6.13 18.10 13.89
N HIS A 56 6.96 18.13 14.91
CA HIS A 56 7.38 16.90 15.58
C HIS A 56 6.14 16.15 16.08
N THR A 57 6.07 14.87 15.72
CA THR A 57 4.89 14.05 15.96
C THR A 57 5.38 12.70 16.44
N GLU A 58 5.02 12.32 17.65
CA GLU A 58 5.23 10.95 18.12
C GLU A 58 4.03 10.08 17.75
N LEU A 59 4.15 8.78 17.95
CA LEU A 59 3.07 7.83 17.63
C LEU A 59 1.75 8.18 18.34
N LYS A 60 1.81 8.71 19.56
CA LYS A 60 0.65 9.14 20.33
C LYS A 60 -0.07 10.35 19.75
N ASP A 61 0.69 11.22 19.07
CA ASP A 61 0.16 12.45 18.48
C ASP A 61 -0.30 12.25 17.03
N LEU A 62 0.14 11.18 16.39
CA LEU A 62 -0.11 10.90 14.98
C LEU A 62 -1.61 10.90 14.61
N PRO A 63 -2.52 10.26 15.37
CA PRO A 63 -3.96 10.36 15.12
C PRO A 63 -4.47 11.80 15.08
N ASN A 64 -3.98 12.65 15.99
CA ASN A 64 -4.39 14.05 16.10
C ASN A 64 -3.87 14.93 14.97
N ARG A 65 -2.86 14.47 14.22
CA ARG A 65 -2.34 15.19 13.06
C ARG A 65 -3.20 14.97 11.82
N ILE A 66 -4.00 13.92 11.76
CA ILE A 66 -4.77 13.60 10.56
C ILE A 66 -6.03 14.47 10.50
N PRO A 67 -6.17 15.28 9.44
CA PRO A 67 -7.39 16.06 9.26
C PRO A 67 -8.58 15.15 8.97
N LYS A 68 -9.75 15.56 9.47
CA LYS A 68 -11.03 14.86 9.28
C LYS A 68 -11.85 15.48 8.14
N ASP A 69 -11.39 16.59 7.58
CA ASP A 69 -12.07 17.43 6.60
C ASP A 69 -11.44 17.40 5.20
N ALA A 70 -10.16 17.03 5.08
CA ALA A 70 -9.43 17.04 3.81
C ALA A 70 -8.47 15.86 3.68
N ALA A 71 -8.18 15.46 2.43
CA ALA A 71 -7.22 14.40 2.16
C ALA A 71 -5.78 14.90 2.33
N ARG A 72 -4.88 14.06 2.83
CA ARG A 72 -3.47 14.43 3.03
C ARG A 72 -2.54 13.25 2.84
N TYR A 73 -1.31 13.56 2.45
CA TYR A 73 -0.20 12.62 2.55
C TYR A 73 0.65 12.92 3.76
N HIS A 74 1.08 11.87 4.45
CA HIS A 74 1.95 11.97 5.60
C HIS A 74 3.16 11.06 5.41
N PHE A 75 4.32 11.58 5.75
CA PHE A 75 5.53 10.79 5.91
C PHE A 75 5.88 10.77 7.39
N PHE A 76 5.85 9.58 7.96
CA PHE A 76 6.03 9.36 9.39
C PHE A 76 7.23 8.46 9.65
N LEU A 77 8.12 8.91 10.53
CA LEU A 77 9.24 8.11 11.03
C LEU A 77 8.76 7.23 12.19
N TYR A 78 8.44 5.98 11.88
CA TYR A 78 8.00 4.99 12.84
C TYR A 78 9.18 4.34 13.57
N LYS A 79 9.36 4.75 14.82
CA LYS A 79 10.38 4.24 15.75
C LYS A 79 9.79 3.09 16.55
N HIS A 80 10.32 1.88 16.38
CA HIS A 80 9.79 0.69 17.04
C HIS A 80 10.87 -0.39 17.22
N ALA A 81 10.62 -1.33 18.14
CA ALA A 81 11.46 -2.51 18.30
C ALA A 81 10.81 -3.70 17.60
N HIS A 82 11.59 -4.45 16.83
CA HIS A 82 11.16 -5.69 16.17
C HIS A 82 12.24 -6.76 16.36
N GLU A 83 11.86 -7.94 16.86
CA GLU A 83 12.77 -9.08 17.09
C GLU A 83 14.00 -8.78 17.97
N GLY A 84 13.91 -7.74 18.83
CA GLY A 84 14.99 -7.31 19.73
C GLY A 84 15.84 -6.15 19.19
N ASP A 85 15.69 -5.80 17.92
CA ASP A 85 16.38 -4.68 17.29
C ASP A 85 15.50 -3.42 17.27
N TYR A 86 16.13 -2.26 17.47
CA TYR A 86 15.48 -0.97 17.35
C TYR A 86 15.56 -0.46 15.91
N LEU A 87 14.40 -0.28 15.28
CA LEU A 87 14.27 0.12 13.89
C LEU A 87 13.59 1.49 13.78
N GLU A 88 14.07 2.27 12.81
CA GLU A 88 13.49 3.54 12.44
C GLU A 88 13.05 3.47 10.99
N SER A 89 11.75 3.30 10.80
CA SER A 89 11.15 2.95 9.53
C SER A 89 10.28 4.07 9.01
N ILE A 90 10.47 4.46 7.76
CA ILE A 90 9.64 5.51 7.15
C ILE A 90 8.38 4.86 6.58
N VAL A 91 7.24 5.31 7.05
CA VAL A 91 5.92 4.89 6.61
C VAL A 91 5.26 6.04 5.87
N PHE A 92 4.70 5.73 4.70
CA PHE A 92 3.85 6.64 3.96
C PHE A 92 2.39 6.37 4.30
N ILE A 93 1.64 7.42 4.63
CA ILE A 93 0.23 7.33 4.99
C ILE A 93 -0.55 8.27 4.08
N TYR A 94 -1.54 7.73 3.40
CA TYR A 94 -2.53 8.48 2.66
C TYR A 94 -3.83 8.48 3.47
N SER A 95 -4.19 9.63 4.04
CA SER A 95 -5.44 9.80 4.78
C SER A 95 -6.49 10.45 3.87
N MET A 96 -7.67 9.83 3.76
CA MET A 96 -8.77 10.33 2.93
C MET A 96 -10.09 10.20 3.69
N PRO A 97 -10.66 11.29 4.24
CA PRO A 97 -11.86 11.24 5.09
C PRO A 97 -13.19 11.00 4.32
N GLY A 98 -13.18 10.09 3.35
CA GLY A 98 -14.35 9.60 2.63
C GLY A 98 -15.13 10.68 1.86
N TYR A 99 -16.41 10.83 2.20
CA TYR A 99 -17.36 11.72 1.51
C TYR A 99 -17.24 13.20 1.89
N THR A 100 -16.42 13.55 2.88
CA THR A 100 -16.13 14.96 3.21
C THR A 100 -15.34 15.64 2.09
N CYS A 101 -14.45 14.88 1.45
CA CYS A 101 -13.69 15.32 0.29
C CYS A 101 -14.54 15.34 -0.99
N SER A 102 -14.26 16.29 -1.88
CA SER A 102 -14.88 16.29 -3.21
C SER A 102 -14.39 15.11 -4.06
N ILE A 103 -15.17 14.70 -5.07
CA ILE A 103 -14.75 13.64 -6.02
C ILE A 103 -13.42 14.04 -6.70
N ARG A 104 -13.29 15.33 -7.08
CA ARG A 104 -12.08 15.88 -7.69
C ARG A 104 -10.87 15.68 -6.79
N GLU A 105 -10.99 16.04 -5.52
CA GLU A 105 -9.92 15.90 -4.54
C GLU A 105 -9.52 14.43 -4.36
N ARG A 106 -10.48 13.52 -4.14
CA ARG A 106 -10.20 12.08 -4.01
C ARG A 106 -9.47 11.52 -5.23
N MET A 107 -9.92 11.87 -6.43
CA MET A 107 -9.29 11.41 -7.67
C MET A 107 -7.87 11.94 -7.79
N LEU A 108 -7.65 13.23 -7.56
CA LEU A 108 -6.32 13.82 -7.62
C LEU A 108 -5.37 13.19 -6.60
N TYR A 109 -5.78 13.06 -5.33
CA TYR A 109 -4.93 12.44 -4.30
C TYR A 109 -4.69 10.94 -4.55
N SER A 110 -5.60 10.23 -5.22
CA SER A 110 -5.32 8.84 -5.63
C SER A 110 -4.33 8.80 -6.80
N SER A 111 -4.49 9.67 -7.79
CA SER A 111 -3.69 9.69 -9.01
C SER A 111 -2.28 10.23 -8.82
N CYS A 112 -2.08 11.21 -7.93
CA CYS A 112 -0.78 11.83 -7.66
C CYS A 112 0.11 11.02 -6.71
N LYS A 113 -0.45 9.99 -6.05
CA LYS A 113 0.28 9.16 -5.10
C LYS A 113 1.46 8.43 -5.74
N SER A 114 1.23 7.77 -6.89
CA SER A 114 2.26 6.95 -7.53
C SER A 114 3.47 7.79 -8.00
N PRO A 115 3.29 8.90 -8.74
CA PRO A 115 4.41 9.74 -9.15
C PRO A 115 5.16 10.37 -7.98
N LEU A 116 4.44 10.80 -6.93
CA LEU A 116 5.06 11.35 -5.72
C LEU A 116 6.01 10.33 -5.07
N LEU A 117 5.54 9.09 -4.87
CA LEU A 117 6.34 8.03 -4.26
C LEU A 117 7.55 7.66 -5.13
N GLU A 118 7.38 7.61 -6.44
CA GLU A 118 8.48 7.35 -7.38
C GLU A 118 9.55 8.43 -7.30
N ILE A 119 9.16 9.71 -7.25
CA ILE A 119 10.09 10.84 -7.09
C ILE A 119 10.85 10.71 -5.77
N VAL A 120 10.15 10.40 -4.68
CA VAL A 120 10.76 10.26 -3.35
C VAL A 120 11.74 9.08 -3.30
N GLU A 121 11.37 7.93 -3.85
CA GLU A 121 12.23 6.75 -3.87
C GLU A 121 13.44 6.93 -4.81
N ARG A 122 13.25 7.54 -5.99
CA ARG A 122 14.32 7.70 -7.00
C ARG A 122 15.24 8.90 -6.78
N GLN A 123 14.69 10.07 -6.46
CA GLN A 123 15.47 11.31 -6.34
C GLN A 123 16.06 11.49 -4.94
N LEU A 124 15.31 11.12 -3.91
CA LEU A 124 15.74 11.28 -2.52
C LEU A 124 16.40 10.02 -1.95
N TRP A 125 16.34 8.88 -2.66
CA TRP A 125 16.79 7.57 -2.17
C TRP A 125 16.22 7.25 -0.79
N MET A 126 14.95 7.58 -0.58
CA MET A 126 14.25 7.35 0.67
C MET A 126 13.49 6.04 0.58
N GLN A 127 13.86 5.08 1.42
CA GLN A 127 13.16 3.79 1.47
C GLN A 127 11.88 3.90 2.28
N ILE A 128 10.75 3.73 1.62
CA ILE A 128 9.43 3.69 2.23
C ILE A 128 9.09 2.22 2.47
N ILE A 129 8.99 1.82 3.74
CA ILE A 129 8.81 0.41 4.12
C ILE A 129 7.36 -0.03 3.88
N ARG A 130 6.41 0.85 4.19
CA ARG A 130 4.99 0.57 4.02
C ARG A 130 4.24 1.79 3.53
N LYS A 131 3.25 1.52 2.67
CA LYS A 131 2.31 2.49 2.09
C LYS A 131 0.93 2.13 2.64
N ILE A 132 0.41 2.96 3.53
CA ILE A 132 -0.84 2.74 4.27
C ILE A 132 -1.89 3.73 3.75
N GLU A 133 -3.12 3.26 3.59
CA GLU A 133 -4.28 4.08 3.24
C GLU A 133 -5.28 3.96 4.37
N ILE A 134 -5.76 5.09 4.89
CA ILE A 134 -6.69 5.15 6.02
C ILE A 134 -7.78 6.18 5.75
N ASP A 135 -8.95 5.93 6.33
CA ASP A 135 -10.07 6.87 6.26
C ASP A 135 -10.03 7.84 7.45
N ASN A 136 -9.69 7.36 8.65
CA ASN A 136 -9.62 8.16 9.87
C ASN A 136 -8.31 7.96 10.63
N GLY A 137 -7.85 9.01 11.32
CA GLY A 137 -6.64 8.97 12.15
C GLY A 137 -6.75 8.09 13.39
N ASP A 138 -7.97 7.82 13.86
CA ASP A 138 -8.20 6.96 15.04
C ASP A 138 -7.75 5.49 14.81
N GLU A 139 -7.58 5.08 13.54
CA GLU A 139 -7.05 3.76 13.16
C GLU A 139 -5.55 3.62 13.42
N LEU A 140 -4.82 4.74 13.51
CA LEU A 140 -3.36 4.75 13.70
C LEU A 140 -2.96 4.48 15.14
N THR A 141 -3.19 3.26 15.56
CA THR A 141 -2.70 2.72 16.82
C THR A 141 -1.30 2.12 16.66
N ALA A 142 -0.60 1.93 17.78
CA ALA A 142 0.72 1.28 17.79
C ALA A 142 0.64 -0.14 17.21
N ASP A 143 -0.41 -0.88 17.59
CA ASP A 143 -0.63 -2.25 17.15
C ASP A 143 -0.92 -2.30 15.64
N PHE A 144 -1.76 -1.40 15.14
CA PHE A 144 -2.06 -1.31 13.70
C PHE A 144 -0.81 -1.03 12.86
N LEU A 145 -0.01 -0.03 13.25
CA LEU A 145 1.24 0.27 12.55
C LEU A 145 2.24 -0.89 12.62
N TYR A 146 2.33 -1.56 13.76
CA TYR A 146 3.20 -2.72 13.92
C TYR A 146 2.75 -3.87 13.00
N GLU A 147 1.46 -4.16 12.91
CA GLU A 147 0.92 -5.22 12.05
C GLU A 147 1.06 -4.90 10.56
N GLU A 148 0.91 -3.65 10.15
CA GLU A 148 1.08 -3.23 8.76
C GLU A 148 2.55 -3.28 8.31
N VAL A 149 3.48 -2.93 9.21
CA VAL A 149 4.91 -2.98 8.93
C VAL A 149 5.43 -4.43 9.01
N HIS A 150 4.93 -5.21 9.96
CA HIS A 150 5.32 -6.61 10.22
C HIS A 150 4.11 -7.54 10.16
N PRO A 151 3.67 -7.90 8.94
CA PRO A 151 2.47 -8.71 8.77
C PRO A 151 2.64 -10.08 9.41
N LYS A 152 1.72 -10.42 10.32
CA LYS A 152 1.67 -11.75 10.94
C LYS A 152 1.43 -12.80 9.85
N GLN A 153 2.30 -13.79 9.79
CA GLN A 153 2.05 -14.96 8.96
C GLN A 153 0.79 -15.64 9.48
N HIS A 154 -0.28 -15.60 8.68
CA HIS A 154 -1.55 -16.22 9.09
C HIS A 154 -1.33 -17.73 9.13
N ALA A 155 -1.35 -18.29 10.34
CA ALA A 155 -1.29 -19.71 10.56
C ALA A 155 -2.44 -20.38 9.80
N HIS A 156 -2.06 -21.32 8.93
CA HIS A 156 -2.88 -22.28 8.17
C HIS A 156 -4.42 -22.11 8.33
N LYS A 157 -5.11 -21.63 7.27
CA LYS A 157 -6.57 -21.55 7.22
C LYS A 157 -7.17 -22.88 7.70
N GLN A 158 -7.86 -22.86 8.85
CA GLN A 158 -8.55 -24.04 9.34
C GLN A 158 -9.70 -24.33 8.38
N SER A 159 -9.50 -25.32 7.52
CA SER A 159 -10.54 -25.78 6.61
C SER A 159 -11.56 -26.59 7.42
N PHE A 160 -12.81 -26.16 7.41
CA PHE A 160 -13.89 -26.98 7.96
C PHE A 160 -13.95 -28.32 7.24
N ALA A 161 -14.15 -29.40 8.01
CA ALA A 161 -14.30 -30.72 7.44
C ALA A 161 -15.51 -30.73 6.48
N LYS A 162 -15.31 -31.27 5.27
CA LYS A 162 -16.42 -31.48 4.34
C LYS A 162 -17.46 -32.40 5.00
N PRO A 163 -18.76 -32.14 4.85
CA PRO A 163 -19.80 -33.01 5.39
C PRO A 163 -19.62 -34.44 4.87
N LYS A 164 -20.08 -35.42 5.65
CA LYS A 164 -20.05 -36.84 5.25
C LYS A 164 -20.77 -36.98 3.90
N GLY A 165 -20.11 -37.64 2.95
CA GLY A 165 -20.71 -37.94 1.65
C GLY A 165 -21.94 -38.85 1.77
N PRO A 166 -22.72 -39.01 0.69
CA PRO A 166 -23.93 -39.83 0.71
C PRO A 166 -23.64 -41.27 1.15
N ALA A 167 -24.52 -41.79 2.02
CA ALA A 167 -24.41 -43.15 2.55
C ALA A 167 -24.58 -44.18 1.43
N GLY A 168 -23.79 -45.26 1.47
CA GLY A 168 -23.91 -46.37 0.52
C GLY A 168 -23.16 -46.19 -0.82
N LYS A 169 -22.17 -45.29 -0.91
CA LYS A 169 -21.30 -45.21 -2.10
C LYS A 169 -20.59 -46.54 -2.36
N ARG A 170 -21.00 -47.22 -3.43
CA ARG A 170 -20.33 -48.42 -3.96
C ARG A 170 -19.37 -48.00 -5.06
N GLY A 171 -18.09 -47.85 -4.73
CA GLY A 171 -17.02 -47.63 -5.72
C GLY A 171 -16.03 -46.51 -5.39
N ILE A 172 -14.80 -46.66 -5.89
CA ILE A 172 -13.70 -45.69 -5.74
C ILE A 172 -14.00 -44.43 -6.57
N ARG A 173 -13.60 -43.25 -6.07
CA ARG A 173 -13.71 -41.97 -6.79
C ARG A 173 -12.89 -42.04 -8.08
N ARG A 174 -13.54 -41.93 -9.23
CA ARG A 174 -12.88 -41.94 -10.54
C ARG A 174 -12.70 -40.52 -11.05
N LEU A 175 -11.58 -40.27 -11.72
CA LEU A 175 -11.40 -39.06 -12.51
C LEU A 175 -12.34 -39.16 -13.72
N ILE A 176 -13.26 -38.21 -13.86
CA ILE A 176 -14.10 -38.10 -15.06
C ILE A 176 -13.35 -37.16 -15.99
N ARG A 177 -12.59 -37.73 -16.94
CA ARG A 177 -11.97 -36.97 -18.02
C ARG A 177 -12.98 -36.92 -19.17
N GLY A 178 -13.26 -35.73 -19.69
CA GLY A 178 -14.07 -35.57 -20.89
C GLY A 178 -13.41 -36.23 -22.11
N PRO A 179 -14.15 -36.46 -23.22
CA PRO A 179 -13.56 -36.99 -24.45
C PRO A 179 -12.41 -36.10 -24.88
N ALA A 180 -11.25 -36.68 -25.17
CA ALA A 180 -10.18 -35.96 -25.84
C ALA A 180 -10.72 -35.54 -27.22
N GLU A 181 -10.69 -34.25 -27.54
CA GLU A 181 -10.89 -33.82 -28.92
C GLU A 181 -9.86 -34.56 -29.77
N THR A 182 -10.36 -35.40 -30.67
CA THR A 182 -9.53 -36.12 -31.64
C THR A 182 -8.85 -35.08 -32.50
N GLU A 183 -7.53 -34.96 -32.38
CA GLU A 183 -6.69 -34.28 -33.35
C GLU A 183 -7.04 -34.84 -34.74
N THR A 184 -7.70 -34.01 -35.56
CA THR A 184 -7.86 -34.28 -36.98
C THR A 184 -6.47 -34.25 -37.62
N PRO A 185 -6.04 -35.30 -38.34
CA PRO A 185 -4.82 -35.20 -39.12
C PRO A 185 -5.08 -34.21 -40.26
N SER A 186 -4.37 -33.09 -40.24
CA SER A 186 -4.19 -32.24 -41.42
C SER A 186 -3.24 -32.96 -42.37
N ASP A 187 -3.67 -33.17 -43.62
CA ASP A 187 -2.83 -33.52 -44.77
C ASP A 187 -1.59 -32.60 -44.88
#